data_AF-A0A7W7N0J0-F1
#
_entry.id   AF-A0A7W7N0J0-F1
#
_cell.length_a   1.000
_cell.length_b   1.000
_cell.length_c   1.000
_cell.angle_alpha   90.00
_cell.angle_beta   90.00
_cell.angle_gamma   90.00
#
_symmetry.space_group_name_H-M   'P 1'
#
loop_
_entity.id
_entity.type
_entity.pdbx_description
1 polymer ?
#
loop_
_entity_poly.entity_id
_entity_poly.type
_entity_poly.pdbx_seq_one_letter_code
_entity_poly.pdbx_strand_id
1 'polypeptide(L)'
;MTSDCTISVLRDVLRVYDHRYLGLDRLQRERLVDGTRHVIGEEGLSEAVRAAMPASARLRAFCIQHGLREELERLIRDEVEGGPGGAVVVGGRIYAMYPYLRGVPRQDADITTEVGVDHRLDSVSWQGKRIRIRGFAALQRVETNRTVVDVILRERTSGKEHGFPADPRHDRPGGFEVHIDPVVVHPGRWDAHVAATALGVTREARFGSVRAEELKTSPQGRTAGARDAGFYFTRGGHLALIVHELPGDTSLRARLLRRFKR
;
A
#
# COMPACT_ATOMS: atom_id res chain seq x y z
N MET A 1 36.98 -3.65 -2.47
CA MET A 1 35.59 -4.16 -2.37
C MET A 1 34.76 -3.54 -3.46
N THR A 2 33.98 -4.32 -4.20
CA THR A 2 32.99 -3.77 -5.14
C THR A 2 31.90 -3.04 -4.35
N SER A 3 31.27 -2.02 -4.95
CA SER A 3 30.22 -1.21 -4.29
C SER A 3 29.10 -2.10 -3.71
N ASP A 4 28.72 -3.15 -4.42
CA ASP A 4 27.70 -4.11 -4.00
C ASP A 4 28.06 -4.91 -2.74
N CYS A 5 29.34 -5.27 -2.58
CA CYS A 5 29.82 -5.99 -1.40
C CYS A 5 29.74 -5.10 -0.15
N THR A 6 30.13 -3.83 -0.28
CA THR A 6 30.01 -2.84 0.80
C THR A 6 28.56 -2.61 1.22
N ILE A 7 27.65 -2.47 0.24
CA ILE A 7 26.21 -2.30 0.48
C ILE A 7 25.64 -3.51 1.25
N SER A 8 25.99 -4.74 0.84
CA SER A 8 25.52 -5.95 1.52
C SER A 8 26.00 -6.03 2.96
N VAL A 9 27.29 -5.77 3.21
CA VAL A 9 27.87 -5.81 4.56
C VAL A 9 27.20 -4.77 5.47
N LEU A 10 27.07 -3.53 5.02
CA LEU A 10 26.44 -2.47 5.81
C LEU A 10 24.98 -2.78 6.11
N ARG A 11 24.25 -3.37 5.15
CA ARG A 11 22.88 -3.83 5.37
C ARG A 11 22.81 -4.88 6.47
N ASP A 12 23.70 -5.86 6.44
CA ASP A 12 23.71 -6.94 7.42
C ASP A 12 24.09 -6.45 8.82
N VAL A 13 25.07 -5.55 8.92
CA VAL A 13 25.46 -4.91 10.18
C VAL A 13 24.31 -4.07 10.75
N LEU A 14 23.64 -3.26 9.93
CA LEU A 14 22.53 -2.42 10.41
C LEU A 14 21.26 -3.22 10.72
N ARG A 15 21.12 -4.43 10.17
CA ARG A 15 19.97 -5.31 10.44
C ARG A 15 19.97 -5.88 11.85
N VAL A 16 21.11 -5.97 12.54
CA VAL A 16 21.17 -6.52 13.92
C VAL A 16 20.58 -5.60 14.98
N TYR A 17 20.35 -4.33 14.64
CA TYR A 17 19.71 -3.33 15.47
C TYR A 17 18.18 -3.51 15.50
N ASP A 18 17.74 -4.64 16.04
CA ASP A 18 16.34 -4.99 16.25
C ASP A 18 16.11 -5.47 17.70
N HIS A 19 15.11 -6.31 17.95
CA HIS A 19 14.89 -6.93 19.26
C HIS A 19 16.14 -7.63 19.83
N ARG A 20 17.05 -8.12 18.98
CA ARG A 20 18.33 -8.72 19.41
C ARG A 20 19.23 -7.70 20.08
N TYR A 21 19.36 -6.51 19.50
CA TYR A 21 20.11 -5.40 20.11
C TYR A 21 19.51 -4.98 21.45
N LEU A 22 18.17 -4.90 21.52
CA LEU A 22 17.47 -4.61 22.78
C LEU A 22 17.64 -5.71 23.84
N GLY A 23 17.97 -6.94 23.45
CA GLY A 23 18.26 -8.04 24.37
C GLY A 23 19.68 -8.04 24.96
N LEU A 24 20.60 -7.26 24.39
CA LEU A 24 21.99 -7.19 24.86
C LEU A 24 22.11 -6.38 26.17
N ASP A 25 23.14 -6.70 26.96
CA ASP A 25 23.52 -5.87 28.11
C ASP A 25 24.18 -4.55 27.66
N ARG A 26 24.34 -3.61 28.61
CA ARG A 26 24.87 -2.27 28.30
C ARG A 26 26.25 -2.32 27.64
N LEU A 27 27.18 -3.13 28.16
CA LEU A 27 28.54 -3.20 27.65
C LEU A 27 28.58 -3.83 26.25
N GLN A 28 27.74 -4.83 26.00
CA GLN A 28 27.57 -5.46 24.69
C GLN A 28 27.01 -4.47 23.66
N ARG A 29 25.99 -3.67 24.03
CA ARG A 29 25.43 -2.63 23.16
C ARG A 29 26.48 -1.57 22.83
N GLU A 30 27.21 -1.10 23.83
CA GLU A 30 28.29 -0.12 23.65
C GLU A 30 29.33 -0.61 22.65
N ARG A 31 29.83 -1.85 22.84
CA ARG A 31 30.81 -2.47 21.92
C ARG A 31 30.27 -2.62 20.50
N LEU A 32 29.01 -3.03 20.35
CA LEU A 32 28.39 -3.20 19.04
C LEU A 32 28.21 -1.86 18.31
N VAL A 33 27.77 -0.81 19.02
CA VAL A 33 27.66 0.55 18.47
C VAL A 33 29.02 1.08 18.05
N ASP A 34 30.05 0.94 18.89
CA ASP A 34 31.38 1.44 18.57
C ASP A 34 32.02 0.66 17.41
N GLY A 35 31.85 -0.67 17.36
CA GLY A 35 32.27 -1.49 16.23
C GLY A 35 31.56 -1.11 14.92
N THR A 36 30.25 -0.86 14.97
CA THR A 36 29.49 -0.43 13.79
C THR A 36 29.86 0.97 13.34
N ARG A 37 30.11 1.91 14.28
CA ARG A 37 30.63 3.24 13.95
C ARG A 37 31.95 3.14 13.19
N HIS A 38 32.84 2.24 13.59
CA HIS A 38 34.10 1.99 12.88
C HIS A 38 33.89 1.49 11.44
N VAL A 39 32.90 0.62 11.22
CA VAL A 39 32.56 0.11 9.88
C VAL A 39 31.92 1.18 8.99
N ILE A 40 31.05 2.02 9.56
CA ILE A 40 30.42 3.14 8.84
C ILE A 40 31.46 4.22 8.49
N GLY A 41 32.41 4.47 9.40
CA GLY A 41 33.41 5.52 9.27
C GLY A 41 32.88 6.91 9.64
N GLU A 42 33.80 7.86 9.81
CA GLU A 42 33.47 9.25 10.21
C GLU A 42 32.65 10.00 9.16
N GLU A 43 32.87 9.69 7.88
CA GLU A 43 32.15 10.28 6.75
C GLU A 43 30.69 9.79 6.64
N GLY A 44 30.34 8.70 7.31
CA GLY A 44 29.00 8.13 7.27
C GLY A 44 28.74 7.28 6.02
N LEU A 45 27.46 7.03 5.75
CA LEU A 45 27.05 6.30 4.56
C LEU A 45 27.32 7.12 3.29
N SER A 46 27.99 6.50 2.31
CA SER A 46 28.12 7.07 0.97
C SER A 46 26.75 7.22 0.31
N GLU A 47 26.64 8.11 -0.67
CA GLU A 47 25.36 8.38 -1.34
C GLU A 47 24.78 7.14 -2.04
N ALA A 48 25.64 6.31 -2.64
CA ALA A 48 25.24 5.05 -3.26
C ALA A 48 24.67 4.05 -2.23
N VAL A 49 25.30 3.93 -1.06
CA VAL A 49 24.80 3.06 0.02
C VAL A 49 23.49 3.60 0.55
N ARG A 50 23.41 4.91 0.81
CA ARG A 50 22.21 5.58 1.30
C ARG A 50 21.02 5.34 0.36
N ALA A 51 21.19 5.53 -0.94
CA ALA A 51 20.13 5.31 -1.93
C ALA A 51 19.65 3.84 -1.99
N ALA A 52 20.51 2.88 -1.65
CA ALA A 52 20.18 1.45 -1.65
C ALA A 52 19.59 0.95 -0.32
N MET A 53 19.57 1.77 0.73
CA MET A 53 19.14 1.37 2.07
C MET A 53 17.72 1.85 2.41
N PRO A 54 16.93 1.07 3.16
CA PRO A 54 15.68 1.55 3.73
C PRO A 54 15.94 2.68 4.75
N ALA A 55 14.96 3.55 4.98
CA ALA A 55 15.06 4.65 5.94
C ALA A 55 15.43 4.18 7.34
N SER A 56 14.90 3.04 7.80
CA SER A 56 15.25 2.47 9.12
C SER A 56 16.76 2.25 9.27
N ALA A 57 17.42 1.70 8.25
CA ALA A 57 18.87 1.49 8.26
C ALA A 57 19.63 2.83 8.22
N ARG A 58 19.17 3.79 7.41
CA ARG A 58 19.77 5.13 7.32
C ARG A 58 19.67 5.90 8.65
N LEU A 59 18.51 5.86 9.30
CA LEU A 59 18.28 6.48 10.61
C LEU A 59 19.13 5.83 11.71
N ARG A 60 19.26 4.50 11.72
CA ARG A 60 20.16 3.79 12.64
C ARG A 60 21.62 4.20 12.43
N ALA A 61 22.06 4.26 11.17
CA ALA A 61 23.42 4.72 10.84
C ALA A 61 23.66 6.16 11.31
N PHE A 62 22.69 7.06 11.12
CA PHE A 62 22.73 8.43 11.64
C PHE A 62 22.90 8.44 13.17
N CYS A 63 22.08 7.70 13.91
CA CYS A 63 22.20 7.65 15.37
C CYS A 63 23.57 7.12 15.82
N ILE A 64 24.08 6.07 15.17
CA ILE A 64 25.38 5.46 15.49
C ILE A 64 26.52 6.46 15.22
N GLN A 65 26.51 7.12 14.06
CA GLN A 65 27.52 8.10 13.66
C GLN A 65 27.57 9.28 14.64
N HIS A 66 26.41 9.77 15.09
CA HIS A 66 26.32 10.93 15.98
C HIS A 66 26.31 10.59 17.48
N GLY A 67 26.49 9.33 17.86
CA GLY A 67 26.55 8.93 19.28
C GLY A 67 25.21 9.01 20.02
N LEU A 68 24.10 9.02 19.29
CA LEU A 68 22.72 9.14 19.80
C LEU A 68 22.20 7.78 20.29
N ARG A 69 22.79 7.28 21.38
CA ARG A 69 22.55 5.90 21.87
C ARG A 69 21.13 5.72 22.41
N GLU A 70 20.63 6.68 23.17
CA GLU A 70 19.29 6.63 23.76
C GLU A 70 18.21 6.72 22.67
N GLU A 71 18.43 7.60 21.69
CA GLU A 71 17.56 7.76 20.53
C GLU A 71 17.60 6.54 19.61
N LEU A 72 18.76 5.89 19.44
CA LEU A 72 18.87 4.62 18.72
C LEU A 72 18.04 3.52 19.39
N GLU A 73 18.15 3.38 20.71
CA GLU A 73 17.34 2.39 21.46
C GLU A 73 15.84 2.68 21.35
N ARG A 74 15.45 3.95 21.43
CA ARG A 74 14.06 4.37 21.29
C ARG A 74 13.53 4.13 19.87
N LEU A 75 14.32 4.47 18.85
CA LEU A 75 14.00 4.21 17.44
C LEU A 75 13.74 2.71 17.21
N ILE A 76 14.63 1.86 17.69
CA ILE A 76 14.49 0.40 17.54
C ILE A 76 13.25 -0.10 18.27
N ARG A 77 12.95 0.43 19.46
CA ARG A 77 11.74 0.07 20.22
C ARG A 77 10.47 0.45 19.45
N ASP A 78 10.38 1.69 18.97
CA ASP A 78 9.23 2.18 18.19
C ASP A 78 9.01 1.33 16.91
N GLU A 79 10.11 0.95 16.23
CA GLU A 79 10.06 0.07 15.05
C GLU A 79 9.61 -1.36 15.39
N VAL A 80 10.09 -1.94 16.50
CA VAL A 80 9.73 -3.30 16.93
C VAL A 80 8.27 -3.39 17.40
N GLU A 81 7.78 -2.36 18.10
CA GLU A 81 6.40 -2.28 18.59
C GLU A 81 5.39 -2.03 17.46
N GLY A 82 5.86 -1.81 16.21
CA GLY A 82 4.99 -1.56 15.07
C GLY A 82 4.33 -0.18 15.10
N GLY A 83 4.83 0.73 15.95
CA GLY A 83 4.47 2.14 15.99
C GLY A 83 5.55 2.96 15.30
N PRO A 84 5.73 2.86 13.96
CA PRO A 84 6.68 3.71 13.29
C PRO A 84 6.28 5.17 13.54
N GLY A 85 7.25 6.02 13.92
CA GLY A 85 7.01 7.44 14.12
C GLY A 85 6.23 8.03 12.93
N GLY A 86 5.29 8.94 13.23
CA GLY A 86 4.45 9.58 12.23
C GLY A 86 5.27 10.16 11.07
N ALA A 87 4.63 10.44 9.96
CA ALA A 87 5.30 10.97 8.77
C ALA A 87 4.73 12.33 8.39
N VAL A 88 5.59 13.20 7.88
CA VAL A 88 5.21 14.50 7.33
C VAL A 88 5.40 14.52 5.82
N VAL A 89 4.49 15.20 5.13
CA VAL A 89 4.57 15.38 3.68
C VAL A 89 5.06 16.79 3.39
N VAL A 90 6.17 16.91 2.67
CA VAL A 90 6.76 18.20 2.26
C VAL A 90 7.15 18.12 0.79
N GLY A 91 6.57 18.99 -0.04
CA GLY A 91 6.90 19.05 -1.47
C GLY A 91 6.67 17.73 -2.23
N GLY A 92 5.63 16.98 -1.87
CA GLY A 92 5.30 15.68 -2.49
C GLY A 92 6.17 14.51 -2.04
N ARG A 93 7.07 14.72 -1.06
CA ARG A 93 7.90 13.67 -0.46
C ARG A 93 7.45 13.39 0.97
N ILE A 94 7.58 12.14 1.39
CA ILE A 94 7.16 11.68 2.71
C ILE A 94 8.40 11.44 3.55
N TYR A 95 8.46 12.06 4.73
CA TYR A 95 9.59 11.97 5.66
C TYR A 95 9.15 11.37 6.98
N ALA A 96 9.87 10.35 7.45
CA ALA A 96 9.70 9.80 8.78
C ALA A 96 10.02 10.86 9.82
N MET A 97 9.17 10.99 10.84
CA MET A 97 9.29 11.98 11.90
C MET A 97 9.34 11.26 13.25
N TYR A 98 10.48 11.40 13.91
CA TYR A 98 10.72 10.96 15.27
C TYR A 98 11.04 12.19 16.11
N PRO A 99 10.14 12.65 17.00
CA PRO A 99 10.30 13.94 17.69
C PRO A 99 11.60 14.08 18.50
N TYR A 100 12.17 12.96 18.93
CA TYR A 100 13.43 12.89 19.69
C TYR A 100 14.68 12.89 18.80
N LEU A 101 14.54 12.70 17.48
CA LEU A 101 15.67 12.61 16.56
C LEU A 101 15.81 13.91 15.76
N ARG A 102 16.70 14.80 16.23
CA ARG A 102 16.95 16.12 15.61
C ARG A 102 18.14 16.07 14.66
N GLY A 103 18.14 16.94 13.65
CA GLY A 103 19.27 17.11 12.73
C GLY A 103 19.42 16.05 11.65
N VAL A 104 18.47 15.12 11.55
CA VAL A 104 18.49 14.06 10.52
C VAL A 104 18.42 14.70 9.13
N PRO A 105 19.35 14.36 8.22
CA PRO A 105 19.27 14.76 6.82
C PRO A 105 17.97 14.28 6.17
N ARG A 106 17.33 15.12 5.35
CA ARG A 106 16.06 14.76 4.68
C ARG A 106 16.16 13.46 3.88
N GLN A 107 17.30 13.25 3.23
CA GLN A 107 17.64 12.02 2.50
C GLN A 107 17.70 10.76 3.37
N ASP A 108 17.95 10.86 4.68
CA ASP A 108 17.95 9.70 5.59
C ASP A 108 16.54 9.45 6.16
N ALA A 109 15.74 10.50 6.31
CA ALA A 109 14.35 10.42 6.74
C ALA A 109 13.35 10.12 5.62
N ASP A 110 13.75 10.17 4.35
CA ASP A 110 12.84 10.02 3.22
C ASP A 110 12.31 8.58 3.07
N ILE A 111 11.02 8.41 3.28
CA ILE A 111 10.29 7.14 3.16
C ILE A 111 9.30 7.14 1.98
N THR A 112 9.45 8.06 1.04
CA THR A 112 8.50 8.25 -0.07
C THR A 112 8.22 6.95 -0.81
N THR A 113 9.24 6.13 -1.08
CA THR A 113 9.09 4.84 -1.77
C THR A 113 8.72 3.68 -0.85
N GLU A 114 8.77 3.87 0.46
CA GLU A 114 8.54 2.84 1.48
C GLU A 114 7.11 2.90 2.04
N VAL A 115 6.45 4.05 1.95
CA VAL A 115 5.07 4.23 2.42
C VAL A 115 4.08 3.56 1.48
N GLY A 116 3.38 2.56 2.01
CA GLY A 116 2.26 1.89 1.36
C GLY A 116 0.89 2.49 1.71
N VAL A 117 -0.15 1.71 1.44
CA VAL A 117 -1.54 2.02 1.77
C VAL A 117 -2.03 1.01 2.80
N ASP A 118 -2.49 1.49 3.95
CA ASP A 118 -3.30 0.67 4.86
C ASP A 118 -4.71 0.60 4.32
N HIS A 119 -5.24 -0.60 4.13
CA HIS A 119 -6.56 -0.77 3.56
C HIS A 119 -7.32 -1.96 4.16
N ARG A 120 -8.64 -1.86 4.14
CA ARG A 120 -9.54 -2.97 4.50
C ARG A 120 -10.83 -2.91 3.69
N LEU A 121 -11.24 -4.04 3.13
CA LEU A 121 -12.56 -4.20 2.54
C LEU A 121 -13.59 -4.51 3.63
N ASP A 122 -14.55 -3.62 3.84
CA ASP A 122 -15.63 -3.84 4.82
C ASP A 122 -16.77 -4.63 4.19
N SER A 123 -17.19 -4.29 2.97
CA SER A 123 -18.24 -5.02 2.25
C SER A 123 -18.16 -4.82 0.74
N VAL A 124 -18.63 -5.82 0.00
CA VAL A 124 -18.93 -5.72 -1.43
C VAL A 124 -20.28 -6.39 -1.69
N SER A 125 -21.20 -5.68 -2.35
CA SER A 125 -22.55 -6.18 -2.59
C SER A 125 -23.18 -5.56 -3.84
N TRP A 126 -24.20 -6.20 -4.37
CA TRP A 126 -25.04 -5.58 -5.38
C TRP A 126 -26.03 -4.61 -4.74
N GLN A 127 -26.18 -3.42 -5.31
CA GLN A 127 -27.25 -2.47 -5.02
C GLN A 127 -27.94 -2.13 -6.34
N GLY A 128 -29.15 -2.66 -6.55
CA GLY A 128 -29.79 -2.61 -7.87
C GLY A 128 -28.90 -3.27 -8.94
N LYS A 129 -28.47 -2.52 -9.95
CA LYS A 129 -27.59 -2.99 -11.03
C LYS A 129 -26.13 -2.55 -10.87
N ARG A 130 -25.77 -1.95 -9.73
CA ARG A 130 -24.42 -1.45 -9.43
C ARG A 130 -23.76 -2.30 -8.36
N ILE A 131 -22.44 -2.40 -8.41
CA ILE A 131 -21.63 -3.03 -7.38
C ILE A 131 -21.23 -1.94 -6.39
N ARG A 132 -21.65 -2.08 -5.14
CA ARG A 132 -21.27 -1.21 -4.05
C ARG A 132 -20.10 -1.81 -3.29
N ILE A 133 -19.03 -1.04 -3.13
CA ILE A 133 -17.85 -1.40 -2.36
C ILE A 133 -17.70 -0.41 -1.21
N ARG A 134 -17.47 -0.92 -0.01
CA ARG A 134 -17.17 -0.14 1.19
C ARG A 134 -15.86 -0.59 1.79
N GLY A 135 -15.07 0.36 2.26
CA GLY A 135 -13.84 0.03 2.97
C GLY A 135 -13.18 1.22 3.63
N PHE A 136 -11.91 1.01 3.94
CA PHE A 136 -10.98 2.01 4.42
C PHE A 136 -9.70 1.95 3.57
N ALA A 137 -9.13 3.11 3.24
CA ALA A 137 -7.80 3.23 2.67
C ALA A 137 -7.14 4.54 3.15
N ALA A 138 -5.86 4.47 3.56
CA ALA A 138 -5.07 5.63 3.94
C ALA A 138 -3.57 5.39 3.69
N LEU A 139 -2.79 6.46 3.51
CA LEU A 139 -1.34 6.35 3.46
C LEU A 139 -0.80 5.91 4.83
N GLN A 140 0.10 4.92 4.84
CA GLN A 140 0.78 4.49 6.05
C GLN A 140 1.55 5.65 6.69
N ARG A 141 1.50 5.74 8.03
CA ARG A 141 2.23 6.73 8.85
C ARG A 141 1.83 8.20 8.64
N VAL A 142 0.98 8.53 7.68
CA VAL A 142 0.56 9.91 7.41
C VAL A 142 -0.77 10.17 8.12
N GLU A 143 -0.71 10.90 9.23
CA GLU A 143 -1.90 11.30 9.97
C GLU A 143 -2.59 12.48 9.28
N THR A 144 -3.79 12.26 8.77
CA THR A 144 -4.64 13.32 8.22
C THR A 144 -6.11 12.93 8.26
N ASN A 145 -6.98 13.92 8.31
CA ASN A 145 -8.42 13.77 8.12
C ASN A 145 -8.86 13.99 6.66
N ARG A 146 -7.93 14.32 5.76
CA ARG A 146 -8.19 14.62 4.34
C ARG A 146 -7.53 13.58 3.43
N THR A 147 -8.10 12.38 3.45
CA THR A 147 -7.73 11.32 2.51
C THR A 147 -8.81 11.20 1.44
N VAL A 148 -8.40 11.31 0.17
CA VAL A 148 -9.25 11.00 -0.97
C VAL A 148 -8.95 9.56 -1.39
N VAL A 149 -9.99 8.79 -1.69
CA VAL A 149 -9.86 7.39 -2.12
C VAL A 149 -10.52 7.19 -3.47
N ASP A 150 -9.80 6.54 -4.37
CA ASP A 150 -10.34 6.03 -5.63
C ASP A 150 -10.25 4.50 -5.65
N VAL A 151 -11.24 3.84 -6.26
CA VAL A 151 -11.15 2.43 -6.60
C VAL A 151 -10.76 2.31 -8.07
N ILE A 152 -9.62 1.67 -8.32
CA ILE A 152 -9.10 1.45 -9.67
C ILE A 152 -9.36 0.00 -10.06
N LEU A 153 -10.08 -0.20 -11.16
CA LEU A 153 -10.18 -1.48 -11.82
C LEU A 153 -9.08 -1.58 -12.88
N ARG A 154 -8.14 -2.51 -12.72
CA ARG A 154 -7.06 -2.77 -13.68
C ARG A 154 -7.33 -4.08 -14.41
N GLU A 155 -7.47 -4.03 -15.73
CA GLU A 155 -7.72 -5.21 -16.55
C GLU A 155 -6.49 -6.12 -16.56
N ARG A 156 -6.68 -7.42 -16.30
CA ARG A 156 -5.58 -8.34 -16.01
C ARG A 156 -4.64 -8.59 -17.19
N THR A 157 -5.14 -8.50 -18.43
CA THR A 157 -4.35 -8.85 -19.61
C THR A 157 -3.69 -7.63 -20.23
N SER A 158 -4.44 -6.55 -20.46
CA SER A 158 -3.92 -5.33 -21.10
C SER A 158 -3.34 -4.31 -20.12
N GLY A 159 -3.66 -4.43 -18.83
CA GLY A 159 -3.31 -3.41 -17.83
C GLY A 159 -4.14 -2.12 -17.93
N LYS A 160 -5.14 -2.06 -18.82
CA LYS A 160 -6.04 -0.89 -18.93
C LYS A 160 -6.73 -0.62 -17.60
N GLU A 161 -6.82 0.65 -17.23
CA GLU A 161 -7.40 1.06 -15.96
C GLU A 161 -8.72 1.81 -16.13
N HIS A 162 -9.58 1.68 -15.13
CA HIS A 162 -10.77 2.50 -14.95
C HIS A 162 -10.88 2.92 -13.48
N GLY A 163 -10.76 4.22 -13.23
CA GLY A 163 -10.86 4.80 -11.89
C GLY A 163 -12.31 5.17 -11.55
N PHE A 164 -12.70 4.87 -10.32
CA PHE A 164 -13.98 5.27 -9.75
C PHE A 164 -13.73 6.09 -8.48
N PRO A 165 -14.07 7.39 -8.48
CA PRO A 165 -13.95 8.20 -7.27
C PRO A 165 -14.91 7.66 -6.21
N ALA A 166 -14.41 7.51 -4.99
CA ALA A 166 -15.21 7.07 -3.86
C ALA A 166 -15.70 8.26 -3.03
N ASP A 167 -16.92 8.15 -2.53
CA ASP A 167 -17.48 9.10 -1.57
C ASP A 167 -16.88 8.83 -0.19
N PRO A 168 -16.44 9.85 0.56
CA PRO A 168 -15.93 9.68 1.90
C PRO A 168 -17.05 9.24 2.84
N ARG A 169 -16.75 8.29 3.73
CA ARG A 169 -17.62 7.91 4.84
C ARG A 169 -17.14 8.59 6.12
N HIS A 170 -18.07 9.12 6.90
CA HIS A 170 -17.77 9.86 8.13
C HIS A 170 -17.63 9.00 9.38
N ASP A 171 -17.81 7.68 9.27
CA ASP A 171 -17.71 6.76 10.41
C ASP A 171 -16.26 6.48 10.83
N ARG A 172 -15.28 6.70 9.93
CA ARG A 172 -13.85 6.69 10.25
C ARG A 172 -13.05 7.51 9.24
N PRO A 173 -11.92 8.14 9.64
CA PRO A 173 -10.96 8.71 8.70
C PRO A 173 -10.54 7.68 7.65
N GLY A 174 -10.44 8.08 6.38
CA GLY A 174 -10.11 7.19 5.25
C GLY A 174 -11.19 6.17 4.88
N GLY A 175 -12.36 6.22 5.54
CA GLY A 175 -13.52 5.42 5.16
C GLY A 175 -14.08 5.87 3.82
N PHE A 176 -14.49 4.93 2.97
CA PHE A 176 -15.02 5.24 1.64
C PHE A 176 -16.14 4.29 1.21
N GLU A 177 -16.99 4.77 0.30
CA GLU A 177 -17.99 4.01 -0.43
C GLU A 177 -17.89 4.35 -1.92
N VAL A 178 -17.98 3.35 -2.79
CA VAL A 178 -18.04 3.55 -4.24
C VAL A 178 -19.13 2.67 -4.86
N HIS A 179 -19.77 3.20 -5.90
CA HIS A 179 -20.74 2.47 -6.71
C HIS A 179 -20.21 2.33 -8.14
N ILE A 180 -19.93 1.10 -8.53
CA ILE A 180 -19.44 0.76 -9.86
C ILE A 180 -20.62 0.32 -10.71
N ASP A 181 -20.85 1.02 -11.81
CA ASP A 181 -21.82 0.61 -12.84
C ASP A 181 -21.12 -0.29 -13.87
N PRO A 182 -21.45 -1.59 -13.96
CA PRO A 182 -20.78 -2.47 -14.90
C PRO A 182 -20.96 -2.08 -16.36
N VAL A 183 -21.97 -1.26 -16.69
CA VAL A 183 -22.23 -0.81 -18.07
C VAL A 183 -21.09 0.05 -18.63
N VAL A 184 -20.41 0.82 -17.77
CA VAL A 184 -19.29 1.69 -18.18
C VAL A 184 -17.94 0.97 -18.21
N VAL A 185 -17.89 -0.27 -17.74
CA VAL A 185 -16.69 -1.12 -17.73
C VAL A 185 -16.69 -2.01 -18.96
N HIS A 186 -15.57 -2.06 -19.67
CA HIS A 186 -15.44 -2.96 -20.82
C HIS A 186 -15.45 -4.44 -20.38
N PRO A 187 -15.92 -5.35 -21.25
CA PRO A 187 -15.80 -6.78 -20.99
C PRO A 187 -14.37 -7.19 -20.69
N GLY A 188 -14.17 -8.04 -19.68
CA GLY A 188 -12.86 -8.47 -19.24
C GLY A 188 -12.84 -8.93 -17.79
N ARG A 189 -11.63 -9.24 -17.31
CA ARG A 189 -11.34 -9.55 -15.90
C ARG A 189 -10.52 -8.42 -15.30
N TRP A 190 -11.01 -7.87 -14.20
CA TRP A 190 -10.51 -6.63 -13.62
C TRP A 190 -10.08 -6.87 -12.17
N ASP A 191 -8.83 -6.57 -11.85
CA ASP A 191 -8.30 -6.61 -10.49
C ASP A 191 -8.56 -5.27 -9.79
N ALA A 192 -9.17 -5.31 -8.61
CA ALA A 192 -9.47 -4.10 -7.85
C ALA A 192 -8.25 -3.63 -7.06
N HIS A 193 -7.96 -2.33 -7.17
CA HIS A 193 -6.97 -1.60 -6.40
C HIS A 193 -7.65 -0.42 -5.71
N VAL A 194 -7.05 0.04 -4.62
CA VAL A 194 -7.40 1.31 -3.98
C VAL A 194 -6.22 2.27 -4.14
N ALA A 195 -6.52 3.49 -4.55
CA ALA A 195 -5.58 4.61 -4.51
C ALA A 195 -5.97 5.51 -3.34
N ALA A 196 -5.04 5.74 -2.42
CA ALA A 196 -5.21 6.69 -1.32
C ALA A 196 -4.35 7.92 -1.61
N THR A 197 -4.98 9.08 -1.60
CA THR A 197 -4.32 10.37 -1.79
C THR A 197 -4.42 11.21 -0.53
N ALA A 198 -3.28 11.58 0.03
CA ALA A 198 -3.19 12.47 1.18
C ALA A 198 -2.08 13.51 0.95
N LEU A 199 -2.40 14.78 1.22
CA LEU A 199 -1.45 15.90 1.11
C LEU A 199 -0.71 15.98 -0.25
N GLY A 200 -1.41 15.63 -1.33
CA GLY A 200 -0.87 15.64 -2.70
C GLY A 200 -0.02 14.43 -3.08
N VAL A 201 0.09 13.42 -2.22
CA VAL A 201 0.77 12.16 -2.52
C VAL A 201 -0.24 11.04 -2.66
N THR A 202 -0.14 10.27 -3.75
CA THR A 202 -1.00 9.12 -4.04
C THR A 202 -0.21 7.82 -3.96
N ARG A 203 -0.74 6.81 -3.28
CA ARG A 203 -0.23 5.43 -3.32
C ARG A 203 -1.35 4.47 -3.61
N GLU A 204 -0.99 3.34 -4.21
CA GLU A 204 -1.92 2.30 -4.61
C GLU A 204 -1.62 0.98 -3.90
N ALA A 205 -2.67 0.20 -3.64
CA ALA A 205 -2.55 -1.18 -3.17
C ALA A 205 -3.64 -2.06 -3.76
N ARG A 206 -3.33 -3.35 -3.96
CA ARG A 206 -4.30 -4.33 -4.45
C ARG A 206 -5.30 -4.67 -3.36
N PHE A 207 -6.58 -4.53 -3.64
CA PHE A 207 -7.61 -4.47 -2.62
C PHE A 207 -8.30 -5.82 -2.36
N GLY A 208 -8.80 -6.01 -1.13
CA GLY A 208 -9.66 -7.15 -0.75
C GLY A 208 -8.98 -8.30 0.02
N SER A 209 -7.63 -8.39 0.01
CA SER A 209 -6.91 -9.43 0.77
C SER A 209 -7.09 -9.27 2.29
N VAL A 210 -7.12 -8.02 2.76
CA VAL A 210 -7.50 -7.62 4.12
C VAL A 210 -8.97 -7.20 4.09
N ARG A 211 -9.82 -7.91 4.82
CA ARG A 211 -11.29 -7.74 4.77
C ARG A 211 -11.95 -8.10 6.10
N ALA A 212 -13.19 -7.67 6.28
CA ALA A 212 -14.02 -8.11 7.41
C ALA A 212 -14.21 -9.63 7.41
N GLU A 213 -14.18 -10.26 8.59
CA GLU A 213 -14.23 -11.72 8.75
C GLU A 213 -15.53 -12.33 8.21
N GLU A 214 -16.65 -11.63 8.38
CA GLU A 214 -17.98 -12.09 7.98
C GLU A 214 -18.30 -11.88 6.49
N LEU A 215 -17.35 -11.35 5.71
CA LEU A 215 -17.58 -11.03 4.30
C LEU A 215 -17.73 -12.30 3.46
N LYS A 216 -18.88 -12.46 2.81
CA LYS A 216 -19.14 -13.56 1.87
C LYS A 216 -18.21 -13.49 0.66
N THR A 217 -17.38 -14.52 0.48
CA THR A 217 -16.36 -14.58 -0.59
C THR A 217 -16.80 -15.39 -1.81
N SER A 218 -17.98 -16.02 -1.77
CA SER A 218 -18.52 -16.72 -2.94
C SER A 218 -18.74 -15.75 -4.10
N PRO A 219 -18.44 -16.15 -5.35
CA PRO A 219 -18.69 -15.31 -6.52
C PRO A 219 -20.17 -14.89 -6.61
N GLN A 220 -20.41 -13.62 -6.93
CA GLN A 220 -21.76 -13.09 -7.11
C GLN A 220 -21.87 -12.39 -8.46
N GLY A 221 -22.79 -12.88 -9.29
CA GLY A 221 -23.09 -12.32 -10.61
C GLY A 221 -24.48 -11.69 -10.69
N ARG A 222 -24.63 -10.70 -11.57
CA ARG A 222 -25.91 -10.09 -11.92
C ARG A 222 -25.82 -9.47 -13.32
N THR A 223 -26.92 -9.60 -14.04
CA THR A 223 -27.13 -8.86 -15.29
C THR A 223 -27.39 -7.37 -15.01
N ALA A 224 -26.59 -6.51 -15.63
CA ALA A 224 -26.67 -5.05 -15.56
C ALA A 224 -26.81 -4.48 -16.98
N GLY A 225 -28.05 -4.35 -17.47
CA GLY A 225 -28.31 -3.87 -18.83
C GLY A 225 -27.87 -4.90 -19.88
N ALA A 226 -27.01 -4.49 -20.82
CA ALA A 226 -26.42 -5.36 -21.84
C ALA A 226 -25.14 -6.09 -21.36
N ARG A 227 -24.83 -6.01 -20.06
CA ARG A 227 -23.68 -6.68 -19.45
C ARG A 227 -24.14 -7.75 -18.48
N ASP A 228 -23.42 -8.87 -18.44
CA ASP A 228 -23.42 -9.76 -17.29
C ASP A 228 -22.14 -9.52 -16.51
N ALA A 229 -22.26 -9.18 -15.23
CA ALA A 229 -21.12 -8.79 -14.43
C ALA A 229 -21.14 -9.50 -13.09
N GLY A 230 -19.97 -9.68 -12.50
CA GLY A 230 -19.83 -10.28 -11.19
C GLY A 230 -18.60 -9.81 -10.48
N PHE A 231 -18.58 -10.02 -9.17
CA PHE A 231 -17.38 -9.88 -8.36
C PHE A 231 -17.04 -11.23 -7.72
N TYR A 232 -15.75 -11.45 -7.52
CA TYR A 232 -15.20 -12.67 -6.94
C TYR A 232 -13.88 -12.36 -6.24
N PHE A 233 -13.39 -13.31 -5.46
CA PHE A 233 -12.08 -13.22 -4.82
C PHE A 233 -11.09 -14.15 -5.52
N THR A 234 -9.92 -13.60 -5.85
CA THR A 234 -8.82 -14.36 -6.45
C THR A 234 -8.23 -15.36 -5.45
N ARG A 235 -7.37 -16.28 -5.92
CA ARG A 235 -6.65 -17.23 -5.04
C ARG A 235 -5.84 -16.54 -3.95
N GLY A 236 -5.29 -15.34 -4.23
CA GLY A 236 -4.59 -14.51 -3.25
C GLY A 236 -5.51 -13.70 -2.32
N GLY A 237 -6.83 -13.89 -2.41
CA GLY A 237 -7.81 -13.19 -1.57
C GLY A 237 -8.14 -11.78 -2.02
N HIS A 238 -7.63 -11.30 -3.16
CA HIS A 238 -7.95 -9.96 -3.68
C HIS A 238 -9.29 -9.93 -4.41
N LEU A 239 -10.00 -8.80 -4.30
CA LEU A 239 -11.25 -8.54 -5.00
C LEU A 239 -10.98 -8.37 -6.51
N ALA A 240 -11.82 -9.01 -7.32
CA ALA A 240 -11.81 -8.87 -8.76
C ALA A 240 -13.23 -8.82 -9.30
N LEU A 241 -13.39 -8.16 -10.45
CA LEU A 241 -14.63 -8.09 -11.21
C LEU A 241 -14.46 -8.86 -12.51
N ILE A 242 -15.55 -9.46 -12.97
CA ILE A 242 -15.68 -10.03 -14.30
C ILE A 242 -16.86 -9.36 -14.99
N VAL A 243 -16.66 -8.93 -16.23
CA VAL A 243 -17.68 -8.28 -17.03
C VAL A 243 -17.72 -8.99 -18.39
N HIS A 244 -18.91 -9.41 -18.78
CA HIS A 244 -19.20 -10.03 -20.06
C HIS A 244 -20.22 -9.18 -20.82
N GLU A 245 -20.09 -9.17 -22.14
CA GLU A 245 -21.15 -8.68 -23.00
C GLU A 245 -22.21 -9.76 -23.14
N LEU A 246 -23.47 -9.41 -22.89
CA LEU A 246 -24.55 -10.30 -23.28
C LEU A 246 -24.63 -10.32 -24.81
N PRO A 247 -24.84 -11.49 -25.43
CA PRO A 247 -25.14 -11.53 -26.85
C PRO A 247 -26.35 -10.62 -27.09
N GLY A 248 -26.18 -9.61 -27.95
CA GLY A 248 -27.29 -8.77 -28.39
C GLY A 248 -28.45 -9.63 -28.90
N ASP A 249 -29.66 -9.12 -28.83
CA ASP A 249 -30.90 -9.80 -29.21
C ASP A 249 -31.05 -10.04 -30.72
N THR A 250 -29.98 -10.45 -31.40
CA THR A 250 -30.01 -11.02 -32.75
C THR A 250 -30.77 -12.34 -32.79
N SER A 251 -31.06 -12.98 -31.65
CA SER A 251 -31.76 -14.25 -31.59
C SER A 251 -33.27 -14.13 -31.86
N LEU A 252 -33.95 -13.06 -31.39
CA LEU A 252 -35.39 -12.91 -31.63
C LEU A 252 -35.70 -12.49 -33.07
N ARG A 253 -34.95 -11.55 -33.65
CA ARG A 253 -35.10 -11.19 -35.08
C ARG A 253 -34.73 -12.35 -36.01
N ALA A 254 -33.67 -13.10 -35.72
CA ALA A 254 -33.31 -14.28 -36.51
C ALA A 254 -34.32 -15.44 -36.37
N ARG A 255 -34.92 -15.62 -35.19
CA ARG A 255 -36.01 -16.59 -34.96
C ARG A 255 -37.32 -16.18 -35.63
N LEU A 256 -37.67 -14.90 -35.63
CA LEU A 256 -38.84 -14.36 -36.34
C LEU A 256 -38.68 -14.48 -37.86
N LEU A 257 -37.52 -14.13 -38.42
CA LEU A 257 -37.26 -14.25 -39.86
C LEU A 257 -37.25 -15.71 -40.36
N ARG A 258 -36.94 -16.70 -39.51
CA ARG A 258 -37.09 -18.12 -39.84
C ARG A 258 -38.54 -18.61 -39.80
N ARG A 259 -39.44 -17.93 -39.09
CA ARG A 259 -40.84 -18.32 -38.96
C ARG A 259 -41.73 -17.78 -40.09
N PHE A 260 -41.28 -16.73 -40.79
CA PHE A 260 -41.94 -16.16 -41.96
C PHE A 260 -41.41 -16.68 -43.32
N LYS A 261 -40.48 -17.64 -43.31
CA LYS A 261 -39.97 -18.34 -44.51
C LYS A 261 -40.50 -19.78 -44.66
N ARG A 262 -41.61 -20.12 -44.02
CA ARG A 262 -42.32 -21.38 -44.22
C ARG A 262 -43.69 -21.14 -44.82
#